data_AF-A0A3R9T5W4-F1
#
_entry.id   AF-A0A3R9T5W4-F1
#
_cell.length_a   1.000
_cell.length_b   1.000
_cell.length_c   1.000
_cell.angle_alpha   90.00
_cell.angle_beta   90.00
_cell.angle_gamma   90.00
#
_symmetry.space_group_name_H-M   'P 1'
#
loop_
_entity.id
_entity.type
_entity.pdbx_description
1 polymer ?
#
loop_
_entity_poly.entity_id
_entity_poly.type
_entity_poly.pdbx_seq_one_letter_code
_entity_poly.pdbx_strand_id
1 'polypeptide(L)'
;MRRSEKSKDTKARLAPKQKISYEKKPDPAITAYAVQSLNWLRQAEFLMSAPKLALCVEDSGYEIAFAGRSNAGKSSAINALTNQKQLARASKK
;
A
#
# COMPACT_ATOMS: atom_id res chain seq x y z
N MET A 1 -14.95 -35.10 -40.20
CA MET A 1 -15.19 -33.68 -40.55
C MET A 1 -15.99 -33.00 -39.45
N ARG A 2 -15.36 -32.17 -38.60
CA ARG A 2 -16.01 -31.09 -37.84
C ARG A 2 -14.97 -29.99 -37.66
N ARG A 3 -15.16 -28.84 -38.30
CA ARG A 3 -14.33 -27.64 -38.13
C ARG A 3 -14.89 -26.87 -36.93
N SER A 4 -14.08 -26.59 -35.92
CA SER A 4 -14.44 -25.66 -34.85
C SER A 4 -14.24 -24.23 -35.36
N GLU A 5 -15.32 -23.47 -35.44
CA GLU A 5 -15.29 -22.06 -35.77
C GLU A 5 -14.73 -21.28 -34.57
N LYS A 6 -13.60 -20.59 -34.77
CA LYS A 6 -13.07 -19.65 -33.78
C LYS A 6 -14.02 -18.46 -33.69
N SER A 7 -14.62 -18.27 -32.52
CA SER A 7 -15.39 -17.07 -32.19
C SER A 7 -14.55 -15.81 -32.42
N LYS A 8 -14.96 -14.96 -33.36
CA LYS A 8 -14.41 -13.62 -33.56
C LYS A 8 -15.15 -12.67 -32.62
N ASP A 9 -14.67 -12.58 -31.39
CA ASP A 9 -15.15 -11.56 -30.45
C ASP A 9 -14.48 -10.21 -30.76
N THR A 10 -14.91 -9.59 -31.86
CA THR A 10 -14.34 -8.33 -32.40
C THR A 10 -14.95 -7.07 -31.78
N LYS A 11 -15.92 -7.17 -30.86
CA LYS A 11 -16.60 -6.00 -30.28
C LYS A 11 -15.87 -5.35 -29.10
N ALA A 12 -14.99 -6.06 -28.38
CA ALA A 12 -14.25 -5.49 -27.24
C ALA A 12 -13.11 -4.52 -27.63
N ARG A 13 -12.76 -4.43 -28.91
CA ARG A 13 -11.58 -3.67 -29.38
C ARG A 13 -11.90 -2.22 -29.81
N LEU A 14 -13.18 -1.84 -29.85
CA LEU A 14 -13.66 -0.54 -30.34
C LEU A 14 -14.05 0.45 -29.24
N ALA A 15 -13.93 0.08 -27.95
CA ALA A 15 -14.11 1.05 -26.88
C ALA A 15 -12.95 2.07 -26.90
N PRO A 16 -13.22 3.39 -26.94
CA PRO A 16 -12.16 4.38 -26.88
C PRO A 16 -11.41 4.22 -25.57
N LYS A 17 -10.13 3.81 -25.65
CA LYS A 17 -9.22 3.78 -24.51
C LYS A 17 -8.83 5.21 -24.20
N GLN A 18 -9.72 5.96 -23.55
CA GLN A 18 -9.39 7.28 -23.04
C GLN A 18 -8.30 7.10 -21.98
N LYS A 19 -7.08 7.52 -22.32
CA LYS A 19 -5.94 7.46 -21.42
C LYS A 19 -6.21 8.49 -20.32
N ILE A 20 -6.62 8.02 -19.14
CA ILE A 20 -6.80 8.89 -17.98
C ILE A 20 -5.41 9.37 -17.57
N SER A 21 -5.02 10.57 -18.00
CA SER A 21 -3.81 11.25 -17.54
C SER A 21 -4.16 12.04 -16.29
N TYR A 22 -3.60 11.65 -15.15
CA TYR A 22 -3.65 12.46 -13.94
C TYR A 22 -2.45 13.39 -13.90
N GLU A 23 -2.69 14.69 -13.96
CA GLU A 23 -1.68 15.70 -13.66
C GLU A 23 -1.79 16.07 -12.19
N LYS A 24 -0.81 15.64 -11.39
CA LYS A 24 -0.77 15.96 -9.96
C LYS A 24 -0.37 17.43 -9.83
N LYS A 25 -1.32 18.32 -9.56
CA LYS A 25 -1.03 19.72 -9.21
C LYS A 25 -0.31 19.74 -7.86
N PRO A 26 0.94 20.22 -7.77
CA PRO A 26 1.64 20.31 -6.50
C PRO A 26 1.10 21.51 -5.72
N ASP A 27 0.51 21.24 -4.57
CA ASP A 27 0.23 22.26 -3.56
C ASP A 27 1.49 22.45 -2.70
N PRO A 28 2.03 23.68 -2.57
CA PRO A 28 3.24 23.94 -1.79
C PRO A 28 3.12 23.51 -0.31
N ALA A 29 1.96 23.73 0.31
CA ALA A 29 1.73 23.35 1.70
C ALA A 29 1.71 21.83 1.84
N ILE A 30 0.96 21.12 0.99
CA ILE A 30 0.91 19.65 1.01
C ILE A 30 2.31 19.06 0.77
N THR A 31 3.08 19.67 -0.12
CA THR A 31 4.43 19.22 -0.46
C THR A 31 5.38 19.39 0.73
N ALA A 32 5.34 20.53 1.43
CA ALA A 32 6.14 20.75 2.62
C ALA A 32 5.80 19.74 3.74
N TYR A 33 4.51 19.55 4.02
CA TYR A 33 4.06 18.54 4.99
C TYR A 33 4.49 17.12 4.61
N ALA A 34 4.42 16.76 3.33
CA ALA A 34 4.86 15.46 2.85
C ALA A 34 6.37 15.24 3.05
N VAL A 35 7.20 16.27 2.82
CA VAL A 35 8.64 16.17 3.06
C VAL A 35 8.93 16.00 4.56
N GLN A 36 8.24 16.77 5.42
CA GLN A 36 8.40 16.65 6.87
C GLN A 36 7.95 15.28 7.40
N SER A 37 6.81 14.77 6.93
CA SER A 37 6.29 13.48 7.37
C SER A 37 7.20 12.32 6.98
N LEU A 38 7.90 12.39 5.85
CA LEU A 38 8.91 11.39 5.49
C LEU A 38 10.05 11.29 6.52
N ASN A 39 10.43 12.40 7.16
CA ASN A 39 11.44 12.34 8.22
C ASN A 39 10.92 11.61 9.47
N TRP A 40 9.67 11.84 9.85
CA TRP A 40 9.03 11.11 10.97
C TRP A 40 8.89 9.62 10.66
N LEU A 41 8.44 9.26 9.46
CA LEU A 41 8.29 7.85 9.07
C LEU A 41 9.63 7.11 9.07
N ARG A 42 10.73 7.79 8.71
CA ARG A 42 12.09 7.20 8.75
C ARG A 42 12.60 6.93 10.17
N GLN A 43 12.04 7.62 11.16
CA GLN A 43 12.35 7.44 12.58
C GLN A 43 11.40 6.43 13.25
N ALA A 44 10.50 5.78 12.50
CA ALA A 44 9.61 4.78 13.08
C ALA A 44 10.38 3.62 13.72
N GLU A 45 9.92 3.15 14.88
CA GLU A 45 10.54 2.06 15.62
C GLU A 45 9.50 1.01 15.99
N PHE A 46 9.97 -0.23 16.21
CA PHE A 46 9.12 -1.30 16.71
C PHE A 46 8.94 -1.14 18.22
N LEU A 47 7.71 -0.85 18.65
CA LEU A 47 7.37 -0.71 20.06
C LEU A 47 7.19 -2.07 20.74
N MET A 48 6.15 -2.83 20.36
CA MET A 48 5.87 -4.16 20.89
C MET A 48 4.91 -4.95 19.99
N SER A 49 4.80 -6.25 20.27
CA SER A 49 3.75 -7.12 19.70
C SER A 49 2.62 -7.31 20.70
N ALA A 50 1.38 -7.05 20.29
CA ALA A 50 0.17 -7.30 21.09
C ALA A 50 -0.72 -8.35 20.39
N PRO A 51 -0.54 -9.66 20.64
CA PRO A 51 -1.32 -10.71 20.00
C PRO A 51 -2.78 -10.80 20.50
N LYS A 52 -3.11 -10.09 21.60
CA LYS A 52 -4.45 -9.96 22.16
C LYS A 52 -4.72 -8.48 22.42
N LEU A 53 -5.98 -8.06 22.29
CA LEU A 53 -6.38 -6.67 22.52
C LEU A 53 -6.02 -6.17 23.92
N ALA A 54 -6.16 -7.02 24.94
CA ALA A 54 -5.81 -6.69 26.33
C ALA A 54 -4.29 -6.47 26.57
N LEU A 55 -3.45 -6.75 25.57
CA LEU A 55 -2.00 -6.51 25.62
C LEU A 55 -1.60 -5.24 24.84
N CYS A 56 -2.56 -4.54 24.23
CA CYS A 56 -2.28 -3.25 23.61
C CYS A 56 -1.92 -2.22 24.68
N VAL A 57 -1.16 -1.21 24.27
CA VAL A 57 -0.94 -0.01 25.08
C VAL A 57 -2.24 0.78 25.19
N GLU A 58 -2.28 1.72 26.13
CA GLU A 58 -3.37 2.70 26.23
C GLU A 58 -3.54 3.44 24.90
N ASP A 59 -4.79 3.48 24.41
CA ASP A 59 -5.15 4.16 23.17
C ASP A 59 -4.93 5.66 23.33
N SER A 60 -3.85 6.17 22.75
CA SER A 60 -3.41 7.55 22.93
C SER A 60 -2.87 8.15 21.63
N GLY A 61 -3.32 9.37 21.32
CA GLY A 61 -2.91 10.07 20.11
C GLY A 61 -3.61 9.57 18.85
N TYR A 62 -2.86 9.48 17.74
CA TYR A 62 -3.37 9.05 16.44
C TYR A 62 -2.61 7.83 15.96
N GLU A 63 -3.35 6.79 15.56
CA GLU A 63 -2.79 5.54 15.06
C GLU A 63 -3.26 5.23 13.63
N ILE A 64 -2.42 4.52 12.87
CA ILE A 64 -2.75 4.05 11.52
C ILE A 64 -2.63 2.53 11.47
N ALA A 65 -3.75 1.85 11.23
CA ALA A 65 -3.79 0.41 11.09
C ALA A 65 -3.48 -0.06 9.66
N PHE A 66 -2.59 -1.05 9.53
CA PHE A 66 -2.26 -1.70 8.26
C PHE A 66 -2.98 -3.05 8.12
N ALA A 67 -3.99 -3.13 7.25
CA ALA A 67 -4.75 -4.36 7.00
C ALA A 67 -4.55 -4.90 5.57
N GLY A 68 -4.69 -6.22 5.40
CA GLY A 68 -4.56 -6.85 4.08
C GLY A 68 -4.28 -8.35 4.12
N ARG A 69 -4.56 -9.04 3.00
CA ARG A 69 -4.51 -10.52 2.86
C ARG A 69 -3.13 -11.14 3.13
N SER A 70 -2.04 -10.47 2.74
CA SER A 70 -0.69 -11.01 2.81
C SER A 70 0.16 -10.28 3.85
N ASN A 71 0.82 -11.00 4.74
CA ASN A 71 1.78 -10.42 5.69
C ASN A 71 3.04 -9.93 4.99
N ALA A 72 3.48 -10.61 3.93
CA ALA A 72 4.60 -10.17 3.11
C ALA A 72 4.32 -8.81 2.47
N GLY A 73 3.15 -8.62 1.87
CA GLY A 73 2.76 -7.35 1.26
C GLY A 73 2.67 -6.19 2.26
N LYS A 74 2.04 -6.41 3.41
CA LYS A 74 1.96 -5.41 4.49
C LYS A 74 3.34 -5.01 5.00
N SER A 75 4.20 -5.99 5.27
CA SER A 75 5.56 -5.75 5.77
C SER A 75 6.39 -4.98 4.74
N SER A 76 6.29 -5.34 3.46
CA SER A 76 6.95 -4.61 2.37
C SER A 76 6.47 -3.17 2.26
N ALA A 77 5.17 -2.90 2.41
CA ALA A 77 4.62 -1.56 2.37
C ALA A 77 5.11 -0.70 3.55
N ILE A 78 5.11 -1.24 4.77
CA ILE A 78 5.62 -0.55 5.96
C ILE A 78 7.10 -0.19 5.75
N ASN A 79 7.92 -1.17 5.37
CA ASN A 79 9.35 -1.00 5.12
C ASN A 79 9.65 0.03 4.02
N ALA A 80 8.83 0.08 2.97
CA ALA A 80 8.96 1.07 1.90
C ALA A 80 8.58 2.48 2.36
N LEU A 81 7.49 2.64 3.12
CA LEU A 81 7.04 3.93 3.65
C LEU A 81 8.03 4.53 4.65
N THR A 82 8.63 3.69 5.50
CA THR A 82 9.61 4.13 6.50
C THR A 82 11.03 4.16 5.97
N ASN A 83 11.28 3.68 4.75
CA ASN A 83 12.62 3.50 4.19
C ASN A 83 13.55 2.67 5.10
N GLN A 84 13.00 1.64 5.75
CA GLN A 84 13.74 0.72 6.62
C GLN A 84 13.58 -0.72 6.14
N LYS A 85 14.67 -1.50 6.09
CA LYS A 85 14.64 -2.85 5.49
C LYS A 85 14.02 -3.93 6.39
N GLN A 86 14.05 -3.76 7.71
CA GLN A 86 13.72 -4.83 8.66
C GLN A 86 12.84 -4.38 9.83
N LEU A 87 12.11 -3.27 9.69
CA LEU A 87 11.19 -2.76 10.70
C LEU A 87 10.01 -3.73 10.88
N ALA A 88 9.28 -3.99 9.80
CA ALA A 88 8.22 -4.99 9.76
C ALA A 88 8.77 -6.29 9.17
N ARG A 89 8.67 -7.37 9.95
CA ARG A 89 9.10 -8.72 9.52
C ARG A 89 7.88 -9.55 9.17
N ALA A 90 7.87 -10.09 7.96
CA ALA A 90 6.93 -11.14 7.62
C ALA A 90 7.40 -12.44 8.27
N SER A 91 6.50 -13.18 8.92
CA SER A 91 6.85 -14.52 9.39
C SER A 91 7.18 -15.39 8.17
N LYS A 92 8.36 -16.04 8.19
CA LYS A 92 8.59 -17.17 7.30
C LYS A 92 7.69 -18.31 7.77
N LYS A 93 6.94 -18.88 6.84
CA LYS A 93 6.24 -20.14 7.09
C LYS A 93 7.26 -21.27 7.12
#